data_AF-A0A7Y4SQP4-F1
#
_entry.id   AF-A0A7Y4SQP4-F1
#
_cell.length_a   1.000
_cell.length_b   1.000
_cell.length_c   1.000
_cell.angle_alpha   90.00
_cell.angle_beta   90.00
_cell.angle_gamma   90.00
#
_symmetry.space_group_name_H-M   'P 1'
#
loop_
_entity.id
_entity.type
_entity.pdbx_description
1 polymer ?
#
loop_
_entity_poly.entity_id
_entity_poly.type
_entity_poly.pdbx_seq_one_letter_code
_entity_poly.pdbx_strand_id
1 'polypeptide(L)'
;MADSPSFVSLKSLSKGAPDPAAALAEIRKIYFKTTKRTIENDIAHAIELLKSLPSEEEREKATVYMEGLAQMRREWARKKKS
;
A
#
# COMPACT_ATOMS: atom_id res chain seq x y z
N MET A 1 28.22 -31.93 -26.90
CA MET A 1 28.35 -30.45 -26.74
C MET A 1 27.16 -29.81 -27.42
N ALA A 2 26.36 -28.91 -26.84
CA ALA A 2 26.49 -28.14 -25.60
C ALA A 2 25.12 -27.95 -24.95
N ASP A 3 25.12 -28.06 -23.63
CA ASP A 3 24.12 -27.52 -22.70
C ASP A 3 24.20 -25.99 -22.74
N SER A 4 23.06 -25.28 -22.81
CA SER A 4 22.96 -23.91 -22.31
C SER A 4 21.50 -23.54 -22.03
N PRO A 5 21.16 -23.22 -20.77
CA PRO A 5 19.80 -22.98 -20.30
C PRO A 5 19.31 -21.58 -20.65
N SER A 6 18.07 -21.49 -21.15
CA SER A 6 17.32 -20.24 -21.30
C SER A 6 16.95 -19.69 -19.92
N PHE A 7 17.88 -18.92 -19.35
CA PHE A 7 17.72 -18.29 -18.03
C PHE A 7 17.11 -16.89 -18.16
N VAL A 8 15.96 -16.77 -17.49
CA VAL A 8 15.29 -15.59 -16.90
C VAL A 8 14.97 -14.36 -17.76
N SER A 9 13.66 -14.14 -17.89
CA SER A 9 13.01 -12.95 -18.42
C SER A 9 13.63 -11.65 -17.92
N LEU A 10 13.88 -10.77 -18.89
CA LEU A 10 14.13 -9.35 -18.77
C LEU A 10 12.92 -8.61 -18.14
N LYS A 11 12.64 -8.88 -16.86
CA LYS A 11 11.79 -8.02 -16.03
C LYS A 11 12.58 -6.85 -15.42
N SER A 12 13.74 -6.57 -16.00
CA SER A 12 14.59 -5.42 -15.71
C SER A 12 14.45 -4.46 -16.88
N LEU A 13 13.71 -3.37 -16.69
CA LEU A 13 13.73 -2.08 -17.41
C LEU A 13 12.34 -1.42 -17.34
N SER A 14 11.93 -0.99 -16.15
CA SER A 14 11.06 0.18 -16.05
C SER A 14 11.27 0.88 -14.71
N LYS A 15 12.51 1.36 -14.49
CA LYS A 15 12.77 2.45 -13.54
C LYS A 15 12.39 3.74 -14.26
N GLY A 16 11.22 4.30 -13.93
CA GLY A 16 10.74 5.53 -14.58
C GLY A 16 9.38 6.04 -14.10
N ALA A 17 8.64 5.27 -13.31
CA ALA A 17 7.45 5.73 -12.59
C ALA A 17 7.66 5.44 -11.09
N PRO A 18 7.05 6.22 -10.17
CA PRO A 18 6.97 5.81 -8.77
C PRO A 18 6.43 4.38 -8.74
N ASP A 19 7.22 3.43 -8.24
CA ASP A 19 6.84 2.02 -8.22
C ASP A 19 5.47 1.90 -7.53
N PRO A 20 4.40 1.57 -8.27
CA PRO A 20 3.06 1.48 -7.68
C PRO A 20 3.01 0.36 -6.62
N ALA A 21 3.84 -0.67 -6.81
CA ALA A 21 4.11 -1.70 -5.81
C ALA A 21 4.72 -1.13 -4.52
N ALA A 22 5.58 -0.11 -4.60
CA ALA A 22 6.18 0.53 -3.44
C ALA A 22 5.15 1.38 -2.68
N ALA A 23 4.30 2.13 -3.39
CA ALA A 23 3.19 2.86 -2.78
C ALA A 23 2.21 1.91 -2.07
N LEU A 24 1.85 0.78 -2.70
CA LEU A 24 1.02 -0.25 -2.07
C LEU A 24 1.70 -0.88 -0.84
N ALA A 25 3.00 -1.18 -0.93
CA ALA A 25 3.76 -1.72 0.19
C ALA A 25 3.81 -0.74 1.38
N GLU A 26 3.90 0.57 1.11
CA GLU A 26 3.88 1.58 2.16
C GLU A 26 2.47 1.73 2.77
N ILE A 27 1.39 1.70 1.98
CA ILE A 27 0.00 1.66 2.49
C ILE A 27 -0.19 0.44 3.40
N ARG A 28 0.29 -0.73 2.97
CA ARG A 28 0.24 -1.96 3.77
C ARG A 28 1.00 -1.81 5.09
N LYS A 29 2.19 -1.21 5.06
CA LYS A 29 3.01 -0.97 6.25
C LYS A 29 2.33 0.01 7.21
N ILE A 30 1.68 1.05 6.70
CA ILE A 30 0.86 1.98 7.48
C ILE A 30 -0.26 1.20 8.18
N TYR A 31 -0.98 0.32 7.47
CA TYR A 31 -2.02 -0.52 8.06
C TYR A 31 -1.52 -1.35 9.26
N PHE A 32 -0.33 -1.97 9.18
CA PHE A 32 0.20 -2.77 10.29
C PHE A 32 0.82 -1.94 11.42
N LYS A 33 1.34 -0.74 11.13
CA LYS A 33 2.03 0.10 12.10
C LYS A 33 1.11 1.15 12.76
N THR A 34 -0.06 1.41 12.17
CA THR A 34 -0.93 2.48 12.64
C THR A 34 -1.34 2.29 14.10
N THR A 35 -1.53 3.40 14.80
CA THR A 35 -1.94 3.40 16.21
C THR A 35 -3.06 4.39 16.43
N LYS A 36 -3.79 4.25 17.55
CA LYS A 36 -4.84 5.21 17.94
C LYS A 36 -4.38 6.68 17.95
N ARG A 37 -3.09 6.93 18.18
CA ARG A 37 -2.52 8.28 18.21
C ARG A 37 -2.16 8.81 16.82
N THR A 38 -1.83 7.93 15.88
CA THR A 38 -1.28 8.30 14.56
C THR A 38 -2.27 8.10 13.42
N ILE A 39 -3.39 7.41 13.65
CA ILE A 39 -4.31 6.98 12.60
C ILE A 39 -4.81 8.09 11.67
N GLU A 40 -4.99 9.31 12.16
CA GLU A 40 -5.45 10.41 11.30
C GLU A 40 -4.36 10.86 10.32
N ASN A 41 -3.11 10.95 10.78
CA ASN A 41 -1.95 11.24 9.93
C ASN A 41 -1.63 10.07 8.99
N ASP A 42 -1.74 8.84 9.49
CA ASP A 42 -1.52 7.60 8.74
C ASP A 42 -2.52 7.48 7.58
N ILE A 43 -3.81 7.76 7.83
CA ILE A 43 -4.84 7.78 6.78
C ILE A 43 -4.58 8.87 5.76
N ALA A 44 -4.22 10.09 6.19
CA ALA A 44 -3.89 11.17 5.28
C ALA A 44 -2.71 10.78 4.36
N HIS A 45 -1.67 10.18 4.92
CA HIS A 45 -0.52 9.69 4.15
C HIS A 45 -0.91 8.57 3.17
N ALA A 46 -1.72 7.60 3.61
CA ALA A 46 -2.20 6.52 2.75
C ALA A 46 -3.05 7.02 1.58
N ILE A 47 -3.85 8.07 1.77
CA ILE A 47 -4.64 8.72 0.71
C ILE A 47 -3.72 9.36 -0.34
N GLU A 48 -2.66 10.05 0.08
CA GLU A 48 -1.70 10.66 -0.85
C GLU A 48 -0.97 9.59 -1.68
N LEU A 49 -0.58 8.47 -1.06
CA LEU A 49 -0.02 7.32 -1.77
C LEU A 49 -1.01 6.73 -2.77
N LEU A 50 -2.30 6.59 -2.38
CA LEU A 50 -3.34 6.04 -3.22
C LEU A 50 -3.64 6.92 -4.44
N LYS A 51 -3.59 8.25 -4.30
CA LYS A 51 -3.69 9.20 -5.42
C LYS A 51 -2.52 9.07 -6.41
N SER A 52 -1.34 8.68 -5.94
CA SER A 52 -0.16 8.50 -6.80
C SER A 52 -0.18 7.19 -7.59
N LEU A 53 -1.06 6.23 -7.25
CA LEU A 53 -1.17 4.94 -7.94
C LEU A 53 -1.83 5.11 -9.33
N PRO A 54 -1.10 4.89 -10.44
CA PRO A 54 -1.65 4.98 -11.78
C PRO A 54 -2.43 3.72 -12.20
N SER A 55 -2.20 2.59 -11.53
CA SER A 55 -2.78 1.28 -11.87
C SER A 55 -4.05 1.01 -11.06
N GLU A 56 -5.05 0.44 -11.74
CA GLU A 56 -6.34 0.06 -11.14
C GLU A 56 -6.17 -1.12 -10.16
N GLU A 57 -5.37 -2.13 -10.52
CA GLU A 57 -5.17 -3.34 -9.72
C GLU A 57 -4.52 -3.02 -8.35
N GLU A 58 -3.50 -2.18 -8.32
CA GLU A 58 -2.87 -1.73 -7.08
C GLU A 58 -3.82 -0.84 -6.25
N ARG A 59 -4.68 -0.06 -6.90
CA ARG A 59 -5.66 0.79 -6.24
C ARG A 59 -6.76 -0.05 -5.57
N GLU A 60 -7.21 -1.12 -6.21
CA GLU A 60 -8.13 -2.09 -5.61
C GLU A 60 -7.51 -2.73 -4.36
N LYS A 61 -6.27 -3.21 -4.46
CA LYS A 61 -5.53 -3.78 -3.32
C LYS A 61 -5.34 -2.76 -2.20
N ALA A 62 -5.01 -1.51 -2.54
CA ALA A 62 -4.84 -0.43 -1.57
C ALA A 62 -6.15 -0.08 -0.87
N THR A 63 -7.28 -0.15 -1.58
CA THR A 63 -8.62 0.11 -1.03
C THR A 63 -8.96 -0.85 0.11
N VAL A 64 -8.58 -2.13 0.00
CA VAL A 64 -8.78 -3.12 1.09
C VAL A 64 -8.07 -2.68 2.38
N TYR A 65 -6.82 -2.23 2.27
CA TYR A 65 -6.09 -1.71 3.45
C TYR A 65 -6.70 -0.41 3.98
N MET A 66 -7.23 0.44 3.09
CA MET A 66 -7.87 1.69 3.46
C MET A 66 -9.19 1.48 4.20
N GLU A 67 -10.00 0.51 3.81
CA GLU A 67 -11.19 0.11 4.54
C GLU A 67 -10.85 -0.38 5.96
N GLY A 68 -9.80 -1.21 6.07
CA GLY A 68 -9.31 -1.68 7.36
C GLY A 68 -8.85 -0.53 8.28
N LEU A 69 -8.11 0.44 7.74
CA LEU A 69 -7.73 1.66 8.47
C LEU A 69 -8.97 2.47 8.89
N ALA A 70 -9.97 2.63 8.02
CA ALA A 70 -11.21 3.34 8.35
C ALA A 70 -11.98 2.63 9.47
N GLN A 71 -12.01 1.29 9.48
CA GLN A 71 -12.62 0.50 10.53
C GLN A 71 -11.89 0.71 11.87
N MET A 72 -10.56 0.57 11.91
CA MET A 72 -9.75 0.82 13.11
C MET A 72 -10.01 2.22 13.68
N ARG A 73 -10.08 3.25 12.82
CA ARG A 73 -10.39 4.63 13.23
C ARG A 73 -11.73 4.72 13.92
N ARG A 74 -12.76 4.09 13.37
CA ARG A 74 -14.12 4.09 13.93
C ARG A 74 -14.15 3.39 15.29
N GLU A 75 -13.50 2.24 15.42
CA GLU A 75 -13.44 1.50 16.69
C GLU A 75 -12.73 2.31 17.78
N TRP A 76 -11.59 2.90 17.46
CA TRP A 76 -10.83 3.71 18.42
C TRP A 76 -11.52 5.02 18.78
N ALA A 77 -12.25 5.63 17.84
CA ALA A 77 -13.08 6.80 18.08
C ALA A 77 -14.26 6.48 19.00
N ARG A 78 -14.94 5.34 18.79
CA ARG A 78 -16.00 4.86 19.69
C ARG A 78 -15.47 4.62 21.10
N LYS A 79 -14.31 3.97 21.24
CA LYS A 79 -13.66 3.73 22.54
C LYS A 79 -13.13 4.99 23.24
N LYS A 80 -13.06 6.14 22.56
CA LYS A 80 -12.71 7.44 23.19
C LYS A 80 -13.93 8.15 23.80
N LYS A 81 -15.14 7.81 23.35
CA LYS A 81 -16.40 8.43 23.81
C LYS A 81 -17.06 7.72 25.00
N SER A 82 -16.56 6.56 25.39
CA SER A 82 -16.98 5.82 26.60
C SER A 82 -15.96 6.01 27.71
#